data_AF-A0A673WHD3-F1
#
_entry.id   AF-A0A673WHD3-F1
#
_cell.length_a   1.000
_cell.length_b   1.000
_cell.length_c   1.000
_cell.angle_alpha   90.00
_cell.angle_beta   90.00
_cell.angle_gamma   90.00
#
_symmetry.space_group_name_H-M   'P 1'
#
loop_
_entity.id
_entity.type
_entity.pdbx_description
1 polymer ?
#
loop_
_entity_poly.entity_id
_entity_poly.type
_entity_poly.pdbx_seq_one_letter_code
_entity_poly.pdbx_strand_id
1 'polypeptide(L)'
;MDASSEEESKDGQNNQANATESLMQGESLMRGEKMSEAVEQQRDPAQAQPPIVAEDGSPANMELEESKEMTEQGEPVEVPAEEPAVPTEPLIPAEYEKLVKGCEENPEDFNGWVYLLQYVEQENHLGVVRKAFDAFFLHYPYCYGYWKKFADMEKKHGNVQVAEEVYRRGVQAIPLSVDLWLHYMSFIKDNADHEDPETPGRIRAAYEHAVLAAGTDFRSDRLWEAYINWETEQEKLANVTAIYDRILGIPTQLYSQHLQRFKEHVQNNNPKHFLSEEEFVQLRVELAKANVAAAANGEGEEATPAEELPPGTEDLPDPAKRVTEIENMRHKVIESRQEVFNQNEQEVSKRWAFEEGIKRPYFHVKALEKTQLSNWKEYLDYEIENGTPERVVVLFERCLIACALYEDFWTKYAKYIEGYSIDGVRHVYKKACTIHLTKKPNIHLLWAAFEEQQGNIAEARRILKALEAAVPALAMVRLRRVSLERRHGNLEEAEALLREAIASGKNTSEMSFYAVKLARQLLKVQRSLAKARKVLLEAIDKDQKPFDAKLYLNLLELEYSGDVQQNEVDILACFDRALSSPLPLDSRLTFSQRKVEFLQDFGSDINKLVTAYDEHQKLLKENESAKRKAENG
;
A
#
# COMPACT_ATOMS: atom_id res chain seq x y z
N MET A 1 -45.17 -3.53 22.74
CA MET A 1 -44.20 -4.40 22.06
C MET A 1 -43.25 -3.60 21.15
N ASP A 2 -43.12 -2.28 21.31
CA ASP A 2 -42.33 -1.43 20.40
C ASP A 2 -41.31 -0.52 21.12
N ALA A 3 -40.64 -1.01 22.17
CA ALA A 3 -39.59 -0.26 22.85
C ALA A 3 -38.19 -0.91 22.71
N SER A 4 -38.11 -2.22 22.44
CA SER A 4 -36.83 -2.93 22.34
C SER A 4 -36.17 -2.84 20.95
N SER A 5 -36.89 -2.43 19.91
CA SER A 5 -36.35 -2.33 18.54
C SER A 5 -35.67 -1.00 18.23
N GLU A 6 -35.92 0.07 19.02
CA GLU A 6 -35.26 1.37 18.85
C GLU A 6 -33.93 1.47 19.62
N GLU A 7 -33.74 0.69 20.68
CA GLU A 7 -32.45 0.62 21.41
C GLU A 7 -31.39 -0.17 20.62
N GLU A 8 -31.73 -1.31 20.02
CA GLU A 8 -30.80 -2.08 19.17
C GLU A 8 -30.33 -1.31 17.93
N SER A 9 -31.17 -0.44 17.36
CA SER A 9 -30.81 0.42 16.23
C SER A 9 -29.85 1.55 16.62
N LYS A 10 -29.93 2.05 17.86
CA LYS A 10 -29.06 3.12 18.35
C LYS A 10 -27.71 2.58 18.79
N ASP A 11 -27.67 1.41 19.43
CA ASP A 11 -26.42 0.75 19.81
C ASP A 11 -25.61 0.32 18.58
N GLY A 12 -26.27 -0.15 17.51
CA GLY A 12 -25.60 -0.44 16.24
C GLY A 12 -24.97 0.79 15.56
N GLN A 13 -25.65 1.94 15.59
CA GLN A 13 -25.12 3.19 15.03
C GLN A 13 -24.02 3.81 15.90
N ASN A 14 -24.10 3.68 17.22
CA ASN A 14 -23.10 4.21 18.15
C ASN A 14 -21.81 3.38 18.13
N ASN A 15 -21.90 2.06 17.98
CA ASN A 15 -20.72 1.19 17.75
C ASN A 15 -20.07 1.47 16.40
N GLN A 16 -20.85 1.73 15.35
CA GLN A 16 -20.31 2.06 14.03
C GLN A 16 -19.62 3.42 14.04
N ALA A 17 -20.19 4.42 14.72
CA ALA A 17 -19.62 5.76 14.89
C ALA A 17 -18.29 5.74 15.69
N ASN A 18 -18.27 5.03 16.83
CA ASN A 18 -17.05 4.87 17.64
C ASN A 18 -15.97 4.08 16.90
N ALA A 19 -16.34 3.05 16.12
CA ALA A 19 -15.39 2.32 15.28
C ALA A 19 -14.83 3.21 14.17
N THR A 20 -15.63 4.04 13.50
CA THR A 20 -15.12 5.02 12.53
C THR A 20 -14.19 6.06 13.14
N GLU A 21 -14.48 6.54 14.35
CA GLU A 21 -13.63 7.53 15.03
C GLU A 21 -12.30 6.92 15.46
N SER A 22 -12.32 5.68 15.98
CA SER A 22 -11.13 4.92 16.36
C SER A 22 -10.30 4.49 15.14
N LEU A 23 -10.93 4.13 14.01
CA LEU A 23 -10.26 3.86 12.74
C LEU A 23 -9.68 5.13 12.11
N MET A 24 -10.35 6.28 12.21
CA MET A 24 -9.79 7.56 11.79
C MET A 24 -8.62 7.99 12.69
N GLN A 25 -8.66 7.67 13.98
CA GLN A 25 -7.52 7.86 14.88
C GLN A 25 -6.37 6.91 14.53
N GLY A 26 -6.64 5.63 14.26
CA GLY A 26 -5.65 4.65 13.78
C GLY A 26 -5.03 5.04 12.44
N GLU A 27 -5.84 5.53 11.49
CA GLU A 27 -5.36 6.08 10.21
C GLU A 27 -4.55 7.37 10.42
N SER A 28 -4.98 8.30 11.29
CA SER A 28 -4.27 9.55 11.59
C SER A 28 -2.94 9.30 12.31
N LEU A 29 -2.91 8.35 13.25
CA LEU A 29 -1.70 7.83 13.91
C LEU A 29 -0.72 7.24 12.90
N MET A 30 -1.24 6.55 11.87
CA MET A 30 -0.44 5.94 10.80
C MET A 30 -0.05 6.91 9.68
N ARG A 31 -0.73 8.07 9.55
CA ARG A 31 -0.41 9.13 8.57
C ARG A 31 0.66 10.11 9.05
N GLY A 32 1.03 10.11 10.34
CA GLY A 32 1.99 11.06 10.89
C GLY A 32 1.54 12.53 10.80
N GLU A 33 0.25 12.79 10.58
CA GLU A 33 -0.29 14.14 10.33
C GLU A 33 -0.12 15.08 11.55
N LYS A 34 -0.15 14.53 12.78
CA LYS A 34 0.10 15.29 14.02
C LYS A 34 1.53 15.84 14.16
N MET A 35 2.46 15.42 13.31
CA MET A 35 3.83 15.93 13.29
C MET A 35 3.93 17.32 12.63
N SER A 36 2.98 17.69 11.76
CA SER A 36 2.97 19.01 11.11
C SER A 36 2.46 20.10 12.07
N GLU A 37 1.36 19.83 12.77
CA GLU A 37 0.72 20.81 13.66
C GLU A 37 1.54 21.06 14.95
N ALA A 38 2.19 20.04 15.51
CA ALA A 38 3.01 20.20 16.71
C ALA A 38 4.33 20.96 16.45
N VAL A 39 4.86 20.91 15.21
CA VAL A 39 6.09 21.60 14.81
C VAL A 39 5.81 23.04 14.36
N GLU A 40 4.64 23.32 13.77
CA GLU A 40 4.23 24.69 13.43
C GLU A 40 3.84 25.53 14.66
N GLN A 41 3.35 24.90 15.74
CA GLN A 41 2.93 25.64 16.94
C GLN A 41 4.08 26.11 17.85
N GLN A 42 5.34 25.82 17.51
CA GLN A 42 6.52 26.27 18.29
C GLN A 42 7.39 27.33 17.58
N ARG A 43 6.93 27.92 16.47
CA ARG A 43 7.59 29.09 15.86
C ARG A 43 6.67 30.30 15.83
N ASP A 44 6.75 31.16 16.85
CA ASP A 44 6.94 32.64 16.76
C ASP A 44 6.66 33.32 18.13
N PRO A 45 7.33 34.44 18.49
CA PRO A 45 6.95 35.74 17.89
C PRO A 45 8.04 36.80 17.65
N ALA A 46 7.81 37.53 16.54
CA ALA A 46 7.94 38.97 16.32
C ALA A 46 9.32 39.64 16.14
N GLN A 47 9.51 40.31 14.98
CA GLN A 47 9.95 41.71 14.93
C GLN A 47 9.64 42.40 13.57
N ALA A 48 9.45 43.72 13.66
CA ALA A 48 8.76 44.61 12.75
C ALA A 48 9.55 45.04 11.48
N GLN A 49 8.81 45.39 10.42
CA GLN A 49 9.30 46.17 9.27
C GLN A 49 9.31 47.69 9.56
N PRO A 50 10.15 48.44 8.81
CA PRO A 50 9.69 49.66 8.14
C PRO A 50 10.09 49.74 6.64
N PRO A 51 9.54 50.70 5.86
CA PRO A 51 9.21 50.55 4.44
C PRO A 51 10.02 51.47 3.48
N ILE A 52 9.62 51.49 2.17
CA ILE A 52 9.78 52.54 1.10
C ILE A 52 10.87 52.20 0.04
N VAL A 53 10.78 52.34 -1.30
CA VAL A 53 9.82 52.77 -2.36
C VAL A 53 10.42 52.40 -3.75
N ALA A 54 9.50 52.21 -4.72
CA ALA A 54 9.48 52.14 -6.21
C ALA A 54 10.67 52.48 -7.17
N GLU A 55 10.54 51.86 -8.38
CA GLU A 55 10.84 52.33 -9.77
C GLU A 55 12.32 52.55 -10.21
N ASP A 56 12.80 52.37 -11.45
CA ASP A 56 12.32 52.01 -12.81
C ASP A 56 13.58 51.83 -13.72
N GLY A 57 13.46 51.24 -14.91
CA GLY A 57 14.25 51.64 -16.10
C GLY A 57 15.57 50.93 -16.48
N SER A 58 15.54 50.18 -17.59
CA SER A 58 16.67 49.81 -18.50
C SER A 58 17.13 51.03 -19.35
N PRO A 59 18.03 50.99 -20.39
CA PRO A 59 19.03 50.00 -20.85
C PRO A 59 20.40 50.58 -21.37
N ALA A 60 21.34 49.68 -21.72
CA ALA A 60 22.28 49.60 -22.87
C ALA A 60 23.36 50.68 -23.27
N ASN A 61 24.46 50.12 -23.83
CA ASN A 61 25.53 50.64 -24.73
C ASN A 61 26.75 51.36 -24.09
N MET A 62 27.98 50.82 -24.15
CA MET A 62 28.95 50.52 -25.26
C MET A 62 30.01 51.63 -25.39
N GLU A 63 31.28 51.24 -25.16
CA GLU A 63 32.52 51.66 -25.87
C GLU A 63 32.96 53.15 -25.80
N LEU A 64 34.23 53.56 -25.76
CA LEU A 64 35.58 52.95 -25.80
C LEU A 64 36.60 54.05 -25.40
N GLU A 65 37.71 53.62 -24.79
CA GLU A 65 39.09 54.14 -24.82
C GLU A 65 39.48 55.61 -24.62
N GLU A 66 40.49 55.81 -23.75
CA GLU A 66 41.68 56.57 -24.13
C GLU A 66 42.94 56.06 -23.40
N SER A 67 44.03 56.05 -24.15
CA SER A 67 45.31 55.37 -23.95
C SER A 67 46.39 56.31 -23.39
N LYS A 68 47.45 55.74 -22.79
CA LYS A 68 48.84 56.26 -22.93
C LYS A 68 49.91 55.29 -22.43
N GLU A 69 50.84 55.04 -23.34
CA GLU A 69 52.04 54.20 -23.28
C GLU A 69 53.18 54.84 -22.44
N MET A 70 54.11 54.02 -21.95
CA MET A 70 55.48 53.98 -22.49
C MET A 70 56.30 52.82 -21.90
N THR A 71 57.06 52.21 -22.80
CA THR A 71 57.88 51.00 -22.80
C THR A 71 59.20 51.08 -22.03
N GLU A 72 59.66 49.94 -21.49
CA GLU A 72 61.08 49.54 -21.53
C GLU A 72 61.22 48.01 -21.56
N GLN A 73 62.15 47.52 -22.38
CA GLN A 73 62.27 46.14 -22.87
C GLN A 73 63.06 45.22 -21.92
N GLY A 74 62.70 43.93 -21.90
CA GLY A 74 63.52 42.82 -21.42
C GLY A 74 62.68 41.58 -21.08
N GLU A 75 62.58 40.62 -22.01
CA GLU A 75 61.86 39.34 -21.84
C GLU A 75 62.32 38.58 -20.58
N PRO A 76 61.40 37.93 -19.85
CA PRO A 76 61.23 36.48 -20.07
C PRO A 76 59.81 35.91 -19.83
N VAL A 77 59.48 34.91 -20.66
CA VAL A 77 58.70 33.68 -20.34
C VAL A 77 57.33 33.87 -19.66
N GLU A 78 56.27 33.75 -20.47
CA GLU A 78 54.89 33.59 -20.01
C GLU A 78 54.72 32.30 -19.16
N VAL A 79 54.25 32.48 -17.94
CA VAL A 79 53.50 31.48 -17.18
C VAL A 79 52.07 32.02 -17.09
N PRO A 80 51.06 31.40 -17.73
CA PRO A 80 49.69 31.89 -17.62
C PRO A 80 49.14 31.56 -16.23
N ALA A 81 48.62 32.59 -15.56
CA ALA A 81 47.87 32.48 -14.32
C ALA A 81 46.57 31.71 -14.55
N GLU A 82 46.33 30.69 -13.72
CA GLU A 82 45.05 29.98 -13.64
C GLU A 82 44.00 30.85 -12.94
N GLU A 83 42.88 31.09 -13.62
CA GLU A 83 41.62 31.52 -13.00
C GLU A 83 41.05 30.38 -12.10
N PRO A 84 40.35 30.70 -11.01
CA PRO A 84 39.85 29.69 -10.09
C PRO A 84 38.79 28.81 -10.78
N ALA A 85 39.12 27.53 -10.93
CA ALA A 85 38.26 26.51 -11.49
C ALA A 85 36.93 26.42 -10.71
N VAL A 86 35.82 26.59 -11.44
CA VAL A 86 34.50 26.11 -11.03
C VAL A 86 34.62 24.63 -10.66
N PRO A 87 34.07 24.14 -9.53
CA PRO A 87 34.15 22.72 -9.20
C PRO A 87 33.40 21.93 -10.28
N THR A 88 34.14 21.24 -11.14
CA THR A 88 33.59 20.29 -12.09
C THR A 88 32.87 19.21 -11.29
N GLU A 89 31.56 19.05 -11.53
CA GLU A 89 30.80 17.92 -11.01
C GLU A 89 31.57 16.63 -11.36
N PRO A 90 31.78 15.71 -10.39
CA PRO A 90 32.48 14.47 -10.66
C PRO A 90 31.75 13.70 -11.78
N LEU A 91 32.51 13.30 -12.80
CA LEU A 91 32.01 12.52 -13.94
C LEU A 91 31.20 11.33 -13.44
N ILE A 92 29.89 11.34 -13.72
CA ILE A 92 29.00 10.22 -13.42
C ILE A 92 29.57 8.99 -14.15
N PRO A 93 29.89 7.88 -13.45
CA PRO A 93 30.46 6.71 -14.11
C PRO A 93 29.52 6.15 -15.18
N ALA A 94 30.02 5.87 -16.39
CA ALA A 94 29.20 5.34 -17.49
C ALA A 94 28.50 4.00 -17.14
N GLU A 95 29.07 3.26 -16.18
CA GLU A 95 28.47 2.04 -15.63
C GLU A 95 27.23 2.33 -14.77
N TYR A 96 27.19 3.45 -14.04
CA TYR A 96 26.01 3.89 -13.30
C TYR A 96 24.81 4.12 -14.23
N GLU A 97 24.99 4.86 -15.34
CA GLU A 97 23.91 5.15 -16.27
C GLU A 97 23.32 3.87 -16.88
N LYS A 98 24.18 2.90 -17.20
CA LYS A 98 23.75 1.60 -17.72
C LYS A 98 22.90 0.84 -16.70
N LEU A 99 23.30 0.86 -15.43
CA LEU A 99 22.60 0.17 -14.35
C LEU A 99 21.27 0.85 -14.00
N VAL A 100 21.24 2.19 -13.93
CA VAL A 100 20.00 2.96 -13.73
C VAL A 100 19.02 2.67 -14.86
N LYS A 101 19.47 2.73 -16.11
CA LYS A 101 18.62 2.43 -17.26
C LYS A 101 18.04 1.01 -17.21
N GLY A 102 18.84 0.02 -16.79
CA GLY A 102 18.35 -1.34 -16.58
C GLY A 102 17.25 -1.42 -15.52
N CYS A 103 17.39 -0.66 -14.43
CA CYS A 103 16.39 -0.58 -13.36
C CYS A 103 15.13 0.20 -13.80
N GLU A 104 15.27 1.23 -14.63
CA GLU A 104 14.13 1.99 -15.20
C GLU A 104 13.34 1.18 -16.23
N GLU A 105 14.03 0.38 -17.05
CA GLU A 105 13.40 -0.53 -18.02
C GLU A 105 12.66 -1.67 -17.33
N ASN A 106 13.19 -2.17 -16.21
CA ASN A 106 12.55 -3.20 -15.40
C ASN A 106 12.57 -2.88 -13.89
N PRO A 107 11.66 -2.01 -13.41
CA PRO A 107 11.63 -1.61 -11.99
C PRO A 107 11.33 -2.75 -11.01
N GLU A 108 10.79 -3.87 -11.50
CA GLU A 108 10.48 -5.06 -10.69
C GLU A 108 11.69 -6.00 -10.52
N ASP A 109 12.81 -5.74 -11.22
CA ASP A 109 14.05 -6.49 -11.04
C ASP A 109 14.80 -6.06 -9.79
N PHE A 110 14.41 -6.66 -8.67
CA PHE A 110 15.07 -6.44 -7.40
C PHE A 110 16.58 -6.70 -7.43
N ASN A 111 17.07 -7.69 -8.18
CA ASN A 111 18.51 -7.99 -8.22
C ASN A 111 19.28 -6.90 -8.95
N GLY A 112 18.70 -6.33 -10.01
CA GLY A 112 19.23 -5.15 -10.69
C GLY A 112 19.41 -3.97 -9.73
N TRP A 113 18.38 -3.69 -8.92
CA TRP A 113 18.46 -2.67 -7.87
C TRP A 113 19.53 -2.99 -6.82
N VAL A 114 19.63 -4.23 -6.32
CA VAL A 114 20.66 -4.60 -5.34
C VAL A 114 22.06 -4.38 -5.92
N TYR A 115 22.28 -4.74 -7.17
CA TYR A 115 23.57 -4.53 -7.83
C TYR A 115 23.89 -3.04 -8.00
N LEU A 116 22.91 -2.23 -8.43
CA LEU A 116 23.05 -0.78 -8.51
C LEU A 116 23.41 -0.18 -7.15
N LEU A 117 22.69 -0.56 -6.09
CA LEU A 117 22.93 -0.03 -4.73
C LEU A 117 24.29 -0.45 -4.19
N GLN A 118 24.74 -1.68 -4.48
CA GLN A 118 26.08 -2.14 -4.13
C GLN A 118 27.17 -1.38 -4.89
N TYR A 119 26.94 -1.10 -6.18
CA TYR A 119 27.86 -0.32 -7.00
C TYR A 119 28.01 1.11 -6.49
N VAL A 120 26.90 1.83 -6.25
CA VAL A 120 26.97 3.22 -5.74
C VAL A 120 27.54 3.29 -4.32
N GLU A 121 27.39 2.24 -3.52
CA GLU A 121 28.04 2.11 -2.21
C GLU A 121 29.56 1.99 -2.33
N GLN A 122 30.06 1.29 -3.35
CA GLN A 122 31.50 1.14 -3.62
C GLN A 122 32.13 2.41 -4.17
N GLU A 123 31.46 3.07 -5.12
CA GLU A 123 31.92 4.34 -5.71
C GLU A 123 31.86 5.50 -4.70
N ASN A 124 30.97 5.39 -3.69
CA ASN A 124 30.83 6.31 -2.58
C ASN A 124 30.62 7.79 -3.01
N HIS A 125 29.98 8.00 -4.15
CA HIS A 125 29.59 9.32 -4.64
C HIS A 125 28.20 9.71 -4.11
N LEU A 126 28.17 10.58 -3.09
CA LEU A 126 26.96 10.87 -2.32
C LEU A 126 25.76 11.34 -3.16
N GLY A 127 25.96 12.19 -4.17
CA GLY A 127 24.87 12.66 -5.04
C GLY A 127 24.22 11.52 -5.84
N VAL A 128 25.03 10.56 -6.28
CA VAL A 128 24.59 9.37 -7.03
C VAL A 128 23.89 8.36 -6.10
N VAL A 129 24.44 8.19 -4.89
CA VAL A 129 23.85 7.36 -3.82
C VAL A 129 22.43 7.84 -3.50
N ARG A 130 22.25 9.13 -3.20
CA ARG A 130 20.93 9.70 -2.86
C ARG A 130 19.89 9.40 -3.94
N LYS A 131 20.21 9.69 -5.20
CA LYS A 131 19.33 9.44 -6.36
C LYS A 131 18.96 7.95 -6.49
N ALA A 132 19.94 7.06 -6.36
CA ALA A 132 19.71 5.62 -6.50
C ALA A 132 18.82 5.06 -5.37
N PHE A 133 19.08 5.45 -4.11
CA PHE A 133 18.28 5.03 -2.96
C PHE A 133 16.86 5.61 -3.00
N ASP A 134 16.71 6.91 -3.32
CA ASP A 134 15.38 7.53 -3.44
C ASP A 134 14.55 6.85 -4.53
N ALA A 135 15.13 6.55 -5.70
CA ALA A 135 14.46 5.80 -6.76
C ALA A 135 14.09 4.37 -6.34
N PHE A 136 14.98 3.68 -5.62
CA PHE A 136 14.71 2.35 -5.09
C PHE A 136 13.53 2.33 -4.11
N PHE A 137 13.44 3.31 -3.20
CA PHE A 137 12.37 3.36 -2.20
C PHE A 137 10.99 3.70 -2.78
N LEU A 138 10.92 4.30 -3.97
CA LEU A 138 9.65 4.46 -4.70
C LEU A 138 9.04 3.10 -5.08
N HIS A 139 9.86 2.07 -5.26
CA HIS A 139 9.44 0.73 -5.65
C HIS A 139 9.45 -0.28 -4.49
N TYR A 140 10.43 -0.19 -3.59
CA TYR A 140 10.63 -1.12 -2.49
C TYR A 140 10.74 -0.41 -1.13
N PRO A 141 9.71 0.36 -0.72
CA PRO A 141 9.76 1.10 0.54
C PRO A 141 9.83 0.18 1.75
N TYR A 142 9.36 -1.07 1.66
CA TYR A 142 9.28 -2.02 2.77
C TYR A 142 10.60 -2.74 3.10
N CYS A 143 11.68 -2.44 2.39
CA CYS A 143 13.00 -3.00 2.62
C CYS A 143 13.79 -2.20 3.68
N TYR A 144 13.38 -2.28 4.96
CA TYR A 144 13.97 -1.50 6.07
C TYR A 144 15.51 -1.55 6.17
N GLY A 145 16.11 -2.70 5.81
CA GLY A 145 17.57 -2.84 5.84
C GLY A 145 18.30 -1.86 4.92
N TYR A 146 17.69 -1.44 3.82
CA TYR A 146 18.27 -0.43 2.92
C TYR A 146 18.07 0.99 3.44
N TRP A 147 16.98 1.28 4.16
CA TRP A 147 16.80 2.56 4.86
C TRP A 147 17.92 2.78 5.88
N LYS A 148 18.23 1.74 6.68
CA LYS A 148 19.36 1.77 7.61
C LYS A 148 20.69 2.01 6.88
N LYS A 149 20.97 1.27 5.81
CA LYS A 149 22.21 1.44 5.02
C LYS A 149 22.35 2.87 4.49
N PHE A 150 21.27 3.44 3.97
CA PHE A 150 21.30 4.80 3.44
C PHE A 150 21.60 5.84 4.53
N ALA A 151 20.94 5.72 5.70
CA ALA A 151 21.21 6.60 6.83
C ALA A 151 22.65 6.44 7.36
N ASP A 152 23.18 5.21 7.44
CA ASP A 152 24.57 4.95 7.82
C ASP A 152 25.55 5.61 6.85
N MET A 153 25.27 5.61 5.54
CA MET A 153 26.10 6.26 4.53
C MET A 153 26.10 7.78 4.69
N GLU A 154 24.94 8.41 4.90
CA GLU A 154 24.86 9.85 5.18
C GLU A 154 25.63 10.23 6.45
N LYS A 155 25.49 9.41 7.51
CA LYS A 155 26.24 9.58 8.77
C LYS A 155 27.75 9.49 8.55
N LYS A 156 28.23 8.52 7.76
CA LYS A 156 29.66 8.38 7.41
C LYS A 156 30.23 9.61 6.70
N HIS A 157 29.41 10.34 5.94
CA HIS A 157 29.80 11.59 5.26
C HIS A 157 29.64 12.84 6.15
N GLY A 158 29.28 12.69 7.43
CA GLY A 158 29.09 13.80 8.35
C GLY A 158 27.73 14.51 8.25
N ASN A 159 26.82 14.03 7.40
CA ASN A 159 25.50 14.65 7.19
C ASN A 159 24.45 14.08 8.16
N VAL A 160 24.64 14.32 9.45
CA VAL A 160 23.78 13.76 10.51
C VAL A 160 22.31 14.15 10.33
N GLN A 161 22.01 15.40 9.98
CA GLN A 161 20.63 15.86 9.75
C GLN A 161 19.95 15.14 8.59
N VAL A 162 20.68 14.85 7.51
CA VAL A 162 20.14 14.10 6.36
C VAL A 162 19.92 12.64 6.74
N ALA A 163 20.84 12.05 7.52
CA ALA A 163 20.66 10.69 8.04
C ALA A 163 19.41 10.58 8.93
N GLU A 164 19.14 11.58 9.77
CA GLU A 164 17.92 11.66 10.57
C GLU A 164 16.68 11.70 9.67
N GLU A 165 16.68 12.54 8.65
CA GLU A 165 15.58 12.63 7.69
C GLU A 165 15.33 11.31 6.95
N VAL A 166 16.39 10.59 6.59
CA VAL A 166 16.27 9.24 6.00
C VAL A 166 15.56 8.27 6.96
N TYR A 167 15.90 8.29 8.25
CA TYR A 167 15.16 7.49 9.24
C TYR A 167 13.69 7.90 9.34
N ARG A 168 13.40 9.20 9.41
CA ARG A 168 12.01 9.71 9.48
C ARG A 168 11.18 9.26 8.28
N ARG A 169 11.72 9.41 7.06
CA ARG A 169 11.07 8.93 5.82
C ARG A 169 10.87 7.41 5.86
N GLY A 170 11.86 6.67 6.35
CA GLY A 170 11.79 5.23 6.48
C GLY A 170 10.69 4.76 7.44
N VAL A 171 10.59 5.34 8.64
CA VAL A 171 9.54 4.99 9.61
C VAL A 171 8.16 5.47 9.16
N GLN A 172 8.06 6.55 8.38
CA GLN A 172 6.81 6.93 7.74
C GLN A 172 6.39 5.94 6.65
N ALA A 173 7.36 5.39 5.91
CA ALA A 173 7.09 4.38 4.88
C ALA A 173 6.77 3.00 5.48
N ILE A 174 7.39 2.63 6.61
CA ILE A 174 7.20 1.33 7.29
C ILE A 174 7.01 1.52 8.82
N PRO A 175 5.87 2.06 9.27
CA PRO A 175 5.69 2.39 10.69
C PRO A 175 5.73 1.18 11.62
N LEU A 176 5.41 -0.03 11.14
CA LEU A 176 5.44 -1.24 11.97
C LEU A 176 6.79 -1.95 12.00
N SER A 177 7.85 -1.39 11.39
CA SER A 177 9.18 -2.01 11.43
C SER A 177 9.87 -1.74 12.77
N VAL A 178 9.73 -2.67 13.71
CA VAL A 178 10.41 -2.63 15.03
C VAL A 178 11.92 -2.44 14.88
N ASP A 179 12.57 -3.15 13.94
CA ASP A 179 14.01 -3.04 13.70
C ASP A 179 14.42 -1.64 13.21
N LEU A 180 13.61 -1.01 12.35
CA LEU A 180 13.91 0.33 11.86
C LEU A 180 13.80 1.37 12.97
N TRP A 181 12.77 1.28 13.82
CA TRP A 181 12.64 2.12 15.00
C TRP A 181 13.81 1.94 15.96
N LEU A 182 14.25 0.71 16.24
CA LEU A 182 15.41 0.46 17.09
C LEU A 182 16.69 1.11 16.53
N HIS A 183 16.91 1.03 15.23
CA HIS A 183 18.03 1.72 14.58
C HIS A 183 17.90 3.24 14.67
N TYR A 184 16.70 3.79 14.48
CA TYR A 184 16.46 5.22 14.63
C TYR A 184 16.68 5.70 16.07
N MET A 185 16.21 4.95 17.06
CA MET A 185 16.42 5.27 18.48
C MET A 185 17.90 5.25 18.86
N SER A 186 18.65 4.23 18.39
CA SER A 186 20.10 4.20 18.56
C SER A 186 20.78 5.40 17.90
N PHE A 187 20.35 5.76 16.69
CA PHE A 187 20.89 6.91 15.97
C PHE A 187 20.64 8.23 16.72
N ILE A 188 19.42 8.48 17.21
CA ILE A 188 19.12 9.70 17.96
C ILE A 188 19.97 9.75 19.22
N LYS A 189 20.07 8.65 19.97
CA LYS A 189 20.90 8.59 21.19
C LYS A 189 22.38 8.87 20.91
N ASP A 190 22.95 8.24 19.89
CA ASP A 190 24.38 8.35 19.56
C ASP A 190 24.78 9.74 19.03
N ASN A 191 23.83 10.50 18.49
CA ASN A 191 24.09 11.79 17.85
C ASN A 191 23.38 12.96 18.56
N ALA A 192 22.76 12.73 19.72
CA ALA A 192 22.12 13.77 20.48
C ALA A 192 23.15 14.60 21.26
N ASP A 193 22.83 15.88 21.45
CA ASP A 193 23.58 16.74 22.35
C ASP A 193 23.17 16.47 23.79
N HIS A 194 24.01 15.76 24.54
CA HIS A 194 23.76 15.45 25.95
C HIS A 194 23.86 16.67 26.87
N GLU A 195 24.38 17.81 26.38
CA GLU A 195 24.40 19.07 27.14
C GLU A 195 23.07 19.83 27.03
N ASP A 196 22.25 19.54 26.00
CA ASP A 196 20.93 20.13 25.80
C ASP A 196 19.89 19.53 26.77
N PRO A 197 19.29 20.33 27.68
CA PRO A 197 18.24 19.86 28.58
C PRO A 197 16.97 19.33 27.89
N GLU A 198 16.74 19.68 26.61
CA GLU A 198 15.59 19.19 25.84
C GLU A 198 15.82 17.81 25.22
N THR A 199 17.06 17.35 25.12
CA THR A 199 17.43 16.07 24.49
C THR A 199 16.68 14.87 25.07
N PRO A 200 16.58 14.69 26.41
CA PRO A 200 15.79 13.61 26.98
C PRO A 200 14.29 13.71 26.61
N GLY A 201 13.75 14.92 26.49
CA GLY A 201 12.37 15.14 26.04
C GLY A 201 12.16 14.67 24.60
N ARG A 202 13.08 15.01 23.69
CA ARG A 202 13.04 14.59 22.29
C ARG A 202 13.16 13.07 22.13
N ILE A 203 14.09 12.44 22.86
CA ILE A 203 14.27 10.97 22.83
C ILE A 203 13.01 10.27 23.35
N ARG A 204 12.41 10.76 24.45
CA ARG A 204 11.14 10.21 24.97
C ARG A 204 10.01 10.30 23.95
N ALA A 205 9.84 11.46 23.31
CA ALA A 205 8.83 11.65 22.28
C ALA A 205 9.03 10.68 21.10
N ALA A 206 10.28 10.42 20.72
CA ALA A 206 10.61 9.46 19.68
C ALA A 206 10.27 8.01 20.08
N TYR A 207 10.53 7.61 21.33
CA TYR A 207 10.11 6.32 21.86
C TYR A 207 8.58 6.18 21.94
N GLU A 208 7.87 7.21 22.42
CA GLU A 208 6.41 7.23 22.45
C GLU A 208 5.82 7.04 21.05
N HIS A 209 6.38 7.73 20.05
CA HIS A 209 5.96 7.54 18.66
C HIS A 209 6.23 6.12 18.18
N ALA A 210 7.41 5.56 18.49
CA ALA A 210 7.75 4.19 18.09
C ALA A 210 6.79 3.15 18.68
N VAL A 211 6.43 3.26 19.96
CA VAL A 211 5.50 2.32 20.60
C VAL A 211 4.05 2.54 20.18
N LEU A 212 3.65 3.76 19.81
CA LEU A 212 2.35 4.01 19.20
C LEU A 212 2.23 3.40 17.81
N ALA A 213 3.32 3.41 17.03
CA ALA A 213 3.34 2.89 15.66
C ALA A 213 3.53 1.36 15.59
N ALA A 214 4.44 0.80 16.41
CA ALA A 214 4.87 -0.60 16.31
C ALA A 214 4.79 -1.38 17.63
N GLY A 215 4.37 -0.76 18.74
CA GLY A 215 4.37 -1.38 20.07
C GLY A 215 3.32 -2.48 20.25
N THR A 216 2.33 -2.56 19.36
CA THR A 216 1.32 -3.64 19.33
C THR A 216 1.73 -4.84 18.47
N ASP A 217 2.91 -4.80 17.82
CA ASP A 217 3.44 -5.99 17.14
C ASP A 217 3.79 -7.05 18.19
N PHE A 218 3.42 -8.30 17.92
CA PHE A 218 3.70 -9.43 18.79
C PHE A 218 5.20 -9.63 19.08
N ARG A 219 6.09 -9.15 18.20
CA ARG A 219 7.56 -9.21 18.33
C ARG A 219 8.18 -7.86 18.67
N SER A 220 7.41 -6.95 19.25
CA SER A 220 7.88 -5.62 19.68
C SER A 220 8.65 -5.61 20.99
N ASP A 221 8.90 -6.78 21.62
CA ASP A 221 9.53 -6.89 22.95
C ASP A 221 10.81 -6.05 23.07
N ARG A 222 11.70 -6.13 22.06
CA ARG A 222 12.97 -5.38 22.06
C ARG A 222 12.78 -3.86 22.06
N LEU A 223 11.72 -3.35 21.45
CA LEU A 223 11.42 -1.91 21.44
C LEU A 223 11.02 -1.43 22.83
N TRP A 224 10.13 -2.17 23.49
CA TRP A 224 9.70 -1.85 24.83
C TRP A 224 10.85 -1.98 25.84
N GLU A 225 11.66 -3.04 25.76
CA GLU A 225 12.84 -3.21 26.60
C GLU A 225 13.82 -2.05 26.43
N ALA A 226 14.07 -1.61 25.19
CA ALA A 226 14.94 -0.46 24.93
C ALA A 226 14.38 0.84 25.53
N TYR A 227 13.05 1.01 25.56
CA TYR A 227 12.40 2.17 26.16
C TYR A 227 12.47 2.13 27.70
N ILE A 228 12.16 0.97 28.30
CA ILE A 228 12.24 0.74 29.75
C ILE A 228 13.66 0.98 30.26
N ASN A 229 14.67 0.41 29.59
CA ASN A 229 16.07 0.57 29.97
C ASN A 229 16.49 2.04 29.91
N TRP A 230 16.04 2.77 28.89
CA TRP A 230 16.34 4.18 28.76
C TRP A 230 15.71 5.03 29.87
N GLU A 231 14.43 4.87 30.19
CA GLU A 231 13.81 5.61 31.30
C GLU A 231 14.41 5.23 32.66
N THR A 232 14.87 3.99 32.81
CA THR A 232 15.60 3.54 34.00
C THR A 232 16.95 4.25 34.12
N GLU A 233 17.70 4.40 33.02
CA GLU A 233 18.94 5.20 32.96
C GLU A 233 18.71 6.69 33.24
N GLN A 234 17.52 7.23 32.92
CA GLN A 234 17.12 8.60 33.27
C GLN A 234 16.62 8.74 34.72
N GLU A 235 16.62 7.67 35.52
CA GLU A 235 16.11 7.60 36.89
C GLU A 235 14.62 8.01 37.02
N LYS A 236 13.84 7.90 35.93
CA LYS A 236 12.41 8.24 35.89
C LYS A 236 11.55 7.00 36.17
N LEU A 237 11.60 6.52 37.41
CA LEU A 237 10.95 5.26 37.81
C LEU A 237 9.42 5.25 37.61
N ALA A 238 8.74 6.40 37.77
CA ALA A 238 7.30 6.51 37.49
C ALA A 238 6.97 6.26 36.01
N ASN A 239 7.80 6.75 35.09
CA ASN A 239 7.64 6.49 33.66
C ASN A 239 7.87 5.00 33.35
N VAL A 240 8.86 4.38 33.99
CA VAL A 240 9.10 2.93 33.86
C VAL A 240 7.86 2.13 34.25
N THR A 241 7.21 2.46 35.38
CA THR A 241 5.96 1.83 35.79
C THR A 241 4.85 2.05 34.77
N ALA A 242 4.68 3.28 34.28
CA ALA A 242 3.67 3.59 33.27
C ALA A 242 3.88 2.81 31.96
N ILE A 243 5.14 2.56 31.58
CA ILE A 243 5.47 1.71 30.43
C ILE A 243 5.11 0.25 30.71
N TYR A 244 5.41 -0.27 31.91
CA TYR A 244 5.00 -1.61 32.32
C TYR A 244 3.48 -1.78 32.33
N ASP A 245 2.73 -0.80 32.82
CA ASP A 245 1.27 -0.82 32.86
C ASP A 245 0.67 -0.95 31.44
N ARG A 246 1.33 -0.39 30.43
CA ARG A 246 0.93 -0.53 29.03
C ARG A 246 1.29 -1.90 28.46
N ILE A 247 2.56 -2.30 28.55
CA ILE A 247 3.05 -3.53 27.88
C ILE A 247 2.45 -4.80 28.50
N LEU A 248 2.15 -4.82 29.80
CA LEU A 248 1.55 -5.99 30.45
C LEU A 248 0.14 -6.30 29.92
N GLY A 249 -0.54 -5.32 29.33
CA GLY A 249 -1.82 -5.50 28.63
C GLY A 249 -1.70 -5.76 27.12
N ILE A 250 -0.49 -5.79 26.55
CA ILE A 250 -0.25 -6.00 25.11
C ILE A 250 0.27 -7.42 24.88
N PRO A 251 -0.34 -8.20 23.97
CA PRO A 251 0.17 -9.53 23.64
C PRO A 251 1.51 -9.46 22.92
N THR A 252 2.57 -9.99 23.55
CA THR A 252 3.91 -10.10 22.95
C THR A 252 4.49 -11.49 23.11
N GLN A 253 5.59 -11.78 22.40
CA GLN A 253 6.25 -13.07 22.44
C GLN A 253 6.87 -13.37 23.82
N LEU A 254 7.42 -12.34 24.48
CA LEU A 254 8.11 -12.46 25.78
C LEU A 254 7.30 -11.87 26.93
N TYR A 255 5.97 -11.82 26.83
CA TYR A 255 5.06 -11.27 27.84
C TYR A 255 5.38 -11.71 29.28
N SER A 256 5.74 -12.98 29.50
CA SER A 256 6.13 -13.52 30.81
C SER A 256 7.42 -12.93 31.37
N GLN A 257 8.40 -12.60 30.51
CA GLN A 257 9.63 -11.95 30.92
C GLN A 257 9.38 -10.50 31.34
N HIS A 258 8.46 -9.80 30.67
CA HIS A 258 8.08 -8.43 31.05
C HIS A 258 7.48 -8.38 32.46
N LEU A 259 6.61 -9.33 32.80
CA LEU A 259 6.08 -9.45 34.18
C LEU A 259 7.19 -9.75 35.20
N GLN A 260 8.12 -10.64 34.87
CA GLN A 260 9.24 -10.94 35.77
C GLN A 260 10.10 -9.71 36.05
N ARG A 261 10.45 -8.95 35.00
CA ARG A 261 11.20 -7.69 35.16
C ARG A 261 10.40 -6.60 35.88
N PHE A 262 9.09 -6.54 35.69
CA PHE A 262 8.21 -5.66 36.47
C PHE A 262 8.26 -5.99 37.96
N LYS A 263 8.17 -7.28 38.32
CA LYS A 263 8.30 -7.73 39.72
C LYS A 263 9.66 -7.33 40.31
N GLU A 264 10.74 -7.47 39.55
CA GLU A 264 12.07 -7.02 39.96
C GLU A 264 12.15 -5.50 40.15
N HIS A 265 11.57 -4.71 39.24
CA HIS A 265 11.46 -3.25 39.36
C HIS A 265 10.73 -2.84 40.64
N VAL A 266 9.57 -3.46 40.93
CA VAL A 266 8.77 -3.15 42.13
C VAL A 266 9.52 -3.54 43.42
N GLN A 267 10.20 -4.69 43.42
CA GLN A 267 10.93 -5.20 44.58
C GLN A 267 12.21 -4.40 44.89
N ASN A 268 12.88 -3.87 43.86
CA ASN A 268 14.12 -3.14 44.02
C ASN A 268 13.92 -1.65 44.31
N ASN A 269 12.71 -1.09 44.08
CA ASN A 269 12.43 0.34 44.21
C ASN A 269 11.41 0.66 45.32
N ASN A 270 11.42 1.90 45.81
CA ASN A 270 10.42 2.37 46.77
C ASN A 270 9.12 2.79 46.04
N PRO A 271 7.93 2.32 46.48
CA PRO A 271 6.64 2.69 45.88
C PRO A 271 6.40 4.19 45.68
N LYS A 272 6.96 5.05 46.53
CA LYS A 272 6.83 6.51 46.38
C LYS A 272 7.48 7.09 45.13
N HIS A 273 8.50 6.42 44.58
CA HIS A 273 9.24 6.94 43.43
C HIS A 273 8.68 6.45 42.10
N PHE A 274 7.88 5.39 42.11
CA PHE A 274 7.41 4.74 40.90
C PHE A 274 5.88 4.75 40.74
N LEU A 275 5.13 5.07 41.80
CA LEU A 275 3.68 5.31 41.75
C LEU A 275 3.39 6.81 41.63
N SER A 276 2.24 7.15 41.05
CA SER A 276 1.71 8.52 41.15
C SER A 276 1.28 8.83 42.58
N GLU A 277 1.24 10.12 42.96
CA GLU A 277 0.78 10.51 44.30
C GLU A 277 -0.66 10.05 44.57
N GLU A 278 -1.52 10.13 43.56
CA GLU A 278 -2.91 9.69 43.62
C GLU A 278 -3.03 8.18 43.86
N GLU A 279 -2.32 7.38 43.07
CA GLU A 279 -2.32 5.92 43.21
C GLU A 279 -1.70 5.48 44.54
N PHE A 280 -0.61 6.13 44.96
CA PHE A 280 0.04 5.84 46.23
C PHE A 280 -0.92 6.07 47.41
N VAL A 281 -1.62 7.20 47.44
CA VAL A 281 -2.59 7.53 48.50
C VAL A 281 -3.78 6.57 48.45
N GLN A 282 -4.28 6.23 47.26
CA GLN A 282 -5.38 5.28 47.10
C GLN A 282 -5.01 3.90 47.67
N LEU A 283 -3.85 3.36 47.30
CA LEU A 283 -3.38 2.06 47.80
C LEU A 283 -3.19 2.06 49.31
N ARG A 284 -2.69 3.17 49.88
CA ARG A 284 -2.56 3.33 51.34
C ARG A 284 -3.93 3.27 52.03
N VAL A 285 -4.96 3.94 51.48
CA VAL A 285 -6.33 3.90 52.00
C VAL A 285 -6.95 2.50 51.88
N GLU A 286 -6.71 1.80 50.77
CA GLU A 286 -7.19 0.43 50.57
C GLU A 286 -6.56 -0.55 51.56
N LEU A 287 -5.24 -0.45 51.79
CA LEU A 287 -4.54 -1.25 52.79
C LEU A 287 -5.04 -0.95 54.21
N ALA A 288 -5.34 0.32 54.53
CA ALA A 288 -5.94 0.72 55.80
C ALA A 288 -7.29 0.04 56.02
N LYS A 289 -8.18 0.11 55.02
CA LYS A 289 -9.50 -0.53 55.05
C LYS A 289 -9.37 -2.05 55.18
N ALA A 290 -8.45 -2.68 54.45
CA ALA A 290 -8.21 -4.11 54.52
C ALA A 290 -7.72 -4.56 55.90
N ASN A 291 -6.83 -3.78 56.53
CA ASN A 291 -6.34 -4.05 57.89
C ASN A 291 -7.46 -3.92 58.93
N VAL A 292 -8.32 -2.90 58.81
CA VAL A 292 -9.49 -2.73 59.70
C VAL A 292 -10.50 -3.87 59.49
N ALA A 293 -10.74 -4.29 58.25
CA ALA A 293 -11.64 -5.41 57.94
C ALA A 293 -11.08 -6.76 58.44
N ALA A 294 -9.77 -6.98 58.34
CA ALA A 294 -9.09 -8.16 58.88
C ALA A 294 -9.17 -8.19 60.42
N ALA A 295 -8.97 -7.05 61.08
CA ALA A 295 -9.12 -6.92 62.53
C ALA A 295 -10.57 -7.12 63.02
N ALA A 296 -11.57 -6.78 62.19
CA ALA A 296 -12.98 -6.99 62.51
C ALA A 296 -13.44 -8.46 62.36
N ASN A 297 -12.72 -9.27 61.57
CA ASN A 297 -13.05 -10.68 61.29
C ASN A 297 -12.19 -11.69 62.07
N GLY A 298 -11.14 -11.24 62.77
CA GLY A 298 -10.29 -12.08 63.62
C GLY A 298 -10.76 -12.07 65.07
N GLU A 299 -11.07 -13.25 65.63
CA GLU A 299 -11.34 -13.41 67.05
C GLU A 299 -10.04 -13.19 67.87
N GLY A 300 -9.89 -11.99 68.42
CA GLY A 300 -9.08 -11.72 69.61
C GLY A 300 -7.63 -11.30 69.38
N GLU A 301 -7.41 -9.99 69.21
CA GLU A 301 -6.33 -9.26 69.87
C GLU A 301 -6.72 -7.76 69.92
N GLU A 302 -6.39 -7.09 71.03
CA GLU A 302 -6.83 -5.74 71.35
C GLU A 302 -6.62 -4.75 70.19
N ALA A 303 -7.68 -4.03 69.83
CA ALA A 303 -7.63 -2.92 68.89
C ALA A 303 -6.66 -1.86 69.42
N THR A 304 -5.41 -1.90 68.95
CA THR A 304 -4.53 -0.74 69.03
C THR A 304 -5.26 0.42 68.34
N PRO A 305 -5.32 1.63 68.95
CA PRO A 305 -6.02 2.74 68.35
C PRO A 305 -5.43 2.95 66.95
N ALA A 306 -6.32 2.98 65.95
CA ALA A 306 -5.97 3.27 64.57
C ALA A 306 -5.28 4.64 64.55
N GLU A 307 -3.94 4.61 64.64
CA GLU A 307 -3.10 5.77 64.37
C GLU A 307 -3.42 6.15 62.94
N GLU A 308 -4.13 7.27 62.76
CA GLU A 308 -4.54 7.77 61.45
C GLU A 308 -3.30 7.81 60.56
N LEU A 309 -3.27 6.93 59.56
CA LEU A 309 -2.22 6.96 58.54
C LEU A 309 -2.16 8.39 58.01
N PRO A 310 -0.97 9.01 57.96
CA PRO A 310 -0.86 10.41 57.58
C PRO A 310 -1.53 10.64 56.22
N PRO A 311 -2.45 11.61 56.10
CA PRO A 311 -3.14 11.89 54.87
C PRO A 311 -2.15 12.50 53.88
N GLY A 312 -1.63 11.68 52.96
CA GLY A 312 -0.71 12.10 51.91
C GLY A 312 0.45 11.14 51.70
N THR A 313 1.56 11.67 51.19
CA THR A 313 2.79 10.94 50.85
C THR A 313 3.81 10.91 51.99
N GLU A 314 3.46 11.39 53.18
CA GLU A 314 4.37 11.41 54.33
C GLU A 314 4.77 9.99 54.77
N ASP A 315 5.98 9.88 55.29
CA ASP A 315 6.48 8.64 55.86
C ASP A 315 5.84 8.35 57.22
N LEU A 316 5.61 7.07 57.51
CA LEU A 316 5.24 6.66 58.86
C LEU A 316 6.38 6.98 59.85
N PRO A 317 6.05 7.49 61.05
CA PRO A 317 7.04 7.82 62.07
C PRO A 317 7.85 6.61 62.53
N ASP A 318 7.20 5.44 62.60
CA ASP A 318 7.82 4.18 62.99
C ASP A 318 8.52 3.50 61.79
N PRO A 319 9.85 3.29 61.85
CA PRO A 319 10.60 2.61 60.80
C PRO A 319 10.11 1.18 60.51
N ALA A 320 9.64 0.44 61.52
CA ALA A 320 9.18 -0.93 61.33
C ALA A 320 7.84 -0.95 60.57
N LYS A 321 6.88 -0.11 60.98
CA LYS A 321 5.60 0.06 60.27
C LYS A 321 5.81 0.55 58.83
N ARG A 322 6.81 1.42 58.60
CA ARG A 322 7.17 1.89 57.26
C ARG A 322 7.64 0.76 56.34
N VAL A 323 8.49 -0.14 56.83
CA VAL A 323 8.94 -1.30 56.04
C VAL A 323 7.76 -2.23 55.70
N THR A 324 6.88 -2.49 56.67
CA THR A 324 5.67 -3.30 56.45
C THR A 324 4.71 -2.65 55.45
N GLU A 325 4.49 -1.33 55.53
CA GLU A 325 3.69 -0.60 54.54
C GLU A 325 4.28 -0.72 53.14
N ILE A 326 5.58 -0.48 53.00
CA ILE A 326 6.27 -0.58 51.70
C ILE A 326 6.10 -1.98 51.10
N GLU A 327 6.28 -3.04 51.90
CA GLU A 327 6.15 -4.41 51.40
C GLU A 327 4.70 -4.76 51.04
N ASN A 328 3.73 -4.33 51.84
CA ASN A 328 2.30 -4.50 51.55
C ASN A 328 1.90 -3.76 50.27
N MET A 329 2.42 -2.55 50.05
CA MET A 329 2.19 -1.78 48.83
C MET A 329 2.79 -2.48 47.61
N ARG A 330 4.04 -2.97 47.70
CA ARG A 330 4.66 -3.75 46.62
C ARG A 330 3.85 -4.98 46.26
N HIS A 331 3.38 -5.74 47.26
CA HIS A 331 2.53 -6.91 47.05
C HIS A 331 1.23 -6.52 46.34
N LYS A 332 0.58 -5.43 46.77
CA LYS A 332 -0.69 -4.99 46.17
C LYS A 332 -0.53 -4.52 44.72
N VAL A 333 0.56 -3.81 44.42
CA VAL A 333 0.91 -3.40 43.05
C VAL A 333 1.14 -4.63 42.16
N ILE A 334 1.91 -5.61 42.64
CA ILE A 334 2.16 -6.86 41.89
C ILE A 334 0.84 -7.62 41.66
N GLU A 335 0.00 -7.76 42.69
CA GLU A 335 -1.30 -8.44 42.59
C GLU A 335 -2.22 -7.78 41.54
N SER A 336 -2.33 -6.45 41.58
CA SER A 336 -3.14 -5.69 40.62
C SER A 336 -2.70 -5.91 39.18
N ARG A 337 -1.39 -5.83 38.90
CA ARG A 337 -0.85 -6.01 37.54
C ARG A 337 -0.81 -7.48 37.11
N GLN A 338 -0.78 -8.43 38.06
CA GLN A 338 -0.88 -9.87 37.77
C GLN A 338 -2.24 -10.22 37.16
N GLU A 339 -3.32 -9.55 37.55
CA GLU A 339 -4.65 -9.76 36.95
C GLU A 339 -4.66 -9.37 35.46
N VAL A 340 -4.13 -8.18 35.14
CA VAL A 340 -3.98 -7.71 33.75
C VAL A 340 -3.12 -8.68 32.94
N PHE A 341 -2.00 -9.13 33.51
CA PHE A 341 -1.14 -10.12 32.88
C PHE A 341 -1.87 -11.43 32.59
N ASN A 342 -2.69 -11.94 33.51
CA ASN A 342 -3.42 -13.20 33.33
C ASN A 342 -4.42 -13.09 32.17
N GLN A 343 -5.04 -11.93 31.98
CA GLN A 343 -5.91 -11.66 30.83
C GLN A 343 -5.08 -11.62 29.54
N ASN A 344 -3.95 -10.93 29.55
CA ASN A 344 -3.04 -10.86 28.40
C ASN A 344 -2.48 -12.25 28.02
N GLU A 345 -2.12 -13.10 28.99
CA GLU A 345 -1.66 -14.47 28.77
C GLU A 345 -2.70 -15.31 28.00
N GLN A 346 -3.99 -15.14 28.31
CA GLN A 346 -5.07 -15.79 27.56
C GLN A 346 -5.13 -15.26 26.11
N GLU A 347 -4.99 -13.96 25.91
CA GLU A 347 -4.96 -13.35 24.58
C GLU A 347 -3.74 -13.79 23.76
N VAL A 348 -2.57 -13.95 24.39
CA VAL A 348 -1.36 -14.51 23.78
C VAL A 348 -1.60 -15.97 23.39
N SER A 349 -2.15 -16.78 24.29
CA SER A 349 -2.39 -18.21 24.06
C SER A 349 -3.27 -18.46 22.83
N LYS A 350 -4.33 -17.64 22.67
CA LYS A 350 -5.24 -17.69 21.50
C LYS A 350 -4.51 -17.49 20.16
N ARG A 351 -3.39 -16.76 20.17
CA ARG A 351 -2.70 -16.28 18.95
C ARG A 351 -1.34 -16.91 18.73
N TRP A 352 -0.82 -17.61 19.74
CA TRP A 352 0.51 -18.19 19.74
C TRP A 352 0.80 -19.04 18.49
N ALA A 353 -0.11 -19.96 18.16
CA ALA A 353 0.06 -20.85 17.01
C ALA A 353 0.16 -20.09 15.68
N PHE A 354 -0.62 -19.02 15.50
CA PHE A 354 -0.56 -18.17 14.31
C PHE A 354 0.75 -17.40 14.24
N GLU A 355 1.17 -16.76 15.33
CA GLU A 355 2.40 -15.96 15.40
C GLU A 355 3.67 -16.82 15.26
N GLU A 356 3.65 -18.06 15.76
CA GLU A 356 4.70 -19.07 15.56
C GLU A 356 4.76 -19.55 14.11
N GLY A 357 3.60 -19.67 13.44
CA GLY A 357 3.51 -20.01 12.01
C GLY A 357 4.17 -18.98 11.08
N ILE A 358 4.35 -17.73 11.54
CA ILE A 358 4.97 -16.66 10.75
C ILE A 358 6.50 -16.75 10.83
N LYS A 359 7.10 -17.50 9.90
CA LYS A 359 8.58 -17.59 9.81
C LYS A 359 9.27 -16.33 9.26
N ARG A 360 8.58 -15.54 8.42
CA ARG A 360 9.14 -14.34 7.78
C ARG A 360 8.20 -13.14 7.95
N PRO A 361 8.39 -12.31 9.00
CA PRO A 361 7.54 -11.16 9.29
C PRO A 361 7.92 -9.90 8.51
N TYR A 362 9.05 -9.91 7.79
CA TYR A 362 9.53 -8.78 7.00
C TYR A 362 9.34 -8.99 5.50
N PHE A 363 9.35 -7.90 4.74
CA PHE A 363 9.23 -7.94 3.28
C PHE A 363 10.46 -8.58 2.62
N HIS A 364 10.22 -9.46 1.64
CA HIS A 364 11.25 -9.98 0.75
C HIS A 364 10.61 -10.43 -0.57
N VAL A 365 11.31 -10.22 -1.69
CA VAL A 365 10.80 -10.49 -3.05
C VAL A 365 10.57 -11.96 -3.38
N LYS A 366 11.39 -12.88 -2.84
CA LYS A 366 11.15 -14.33 -2.88
C LYS A 366 9.76 -14.67 -2.37
N ALA A 367 9.01 -15.47 -3.12
CA ALA A 367 7.70 -15.95 -2.71
C ALA A 367 7.75 -16.66 -1.34
N LEU A 368 6.76 -16.37 -0.51
CA LEU A 368 6.39 -17.14 0.68
C LEU A 368 5.84 -18.51 0.28
N GLU A 369 5.99 -19.46 1.20
CA GLU A 369 5.39 -20.79 1.08
C GLU A 369 3.87 -20.72 1.23
N LYS A 370 3.14 -21.62 0.55
CA LYS A 370 1.67 -21.68 0.63
C LYS A 370 1.17 -21.85 2.06
N THR A 371 1.89 -22.59 2.89
CA THR A 371 1.59 -22.79 4.32
C THR A 371 1.59 -21.47 5.10
N GLN A 372 2.55 -20.58 4.84
CA GLN A 372 2.60 -19.26 5.47
C GLN A 372 1.47 -18.36 4.97
N LEU A 373 1.13 -18.44 3.68
CA LEU A 373 -0.01 -17.69 3.13
C LEU A 373 -1.33 -18.15 3.73
N SER A 374 -1.53 -19.46 3.92
CA SER A 374 -2.68 -20.00 4.64
C SER A 374 -2.73 -19.53 6.09
N ASN A 375 -1.61 -19.59 6.81
CA ASN A 375 -1.52 -19.10 8.19
C ASN A 375 -1.92 -17.63 8.31
N TRP A 376 -1.44 -16.76 7.41
CA TRP A 376 -1.85 -15.35 7.39
C TRP A 376 -3.35 -15.18 7.10
N LYS A 377 -3.90 -15.95 6.17
CA LYS A 377 -5.34 -15.89 5.84
C LYS A 377 -6.19 -16.29 7.05
N GLU A 378 -5.85 -17.42 7.68
CA GLU A 378 -6.55 -17.95 8.86
C GLU A 378 -6.42 -17.02 10.06
N TYR A 379 -5.24 -16.42 10.29
CA TYR A 379 -5.05 -15.47 11.38
C TYR A 379 -5.85 -14.18 11.17
N LEU A 380 -5.86 -13.65 9.94
CA LEU A 380 -6.70 -12.49 9.60
C LEU A 380 -8.19 -12.81 9.78
N ASP A 381 -8.65 -13.98 9.34
CA ASP A 381 -10.04 -14.40 9.54
C ASP A 381 -10.40 -14.51 11.02
N TYR A 382 -9.51 -15.07 11.83
CA TYR A 382 -9.68 -15.15 13.28
C TYR A 382 -9.82 -13.76 13.93
N GLU A 383 -8.93 -12.81 13.63
CA GLU A 383 -9.02 -11.46 14.21
C GLU A 383 -10.22 -10.68 13.66
N ILE A 384 -10.62 -10.87 12.41
CA ILE A 384 -11.83 -10.24 11.85
C ILE A 384 -13.07 -10.67 12.63
N GLU A 385 -13.14 -11.93 13.07
CA GLU A 385 -14.30 -12.47 13.80
C GLU A 385 -14.27 -12.14 15.31
N ASN A 386 -13.09 -12.07 15.93
CA ASN A 386 -12.95 -12.03 17.39
C ASN A 386 -12.24 -10.77 17.93
N GLY A 387 -11.52 -10.04 17.10
CA GLY A 387 -10.67 -8.91 17.48
C GLY A 387 -11.37 -7.55 17.37
N THR A 388 -10.72 -6.51 17.89
CA THR A 388 -11.18 -5.13 17.70
C THR A 388 -10.79 -4.60 16.31
N PRO A 389 -11.50 -3.61 15.75
CA PRO A 389 -11.18 -3.04 14.43
C PRO A 389 -9.74 -2.54 14.32
N GLU A 390 -9.21 -1.91 15.37
CA GLU A 390 -7.85 -1.39 15.42
C GLU A 390 -6.83 -2.52 15.32
N ARG A 391 -7.08 -3.61 16.06
CA ARG A 391 -6.22 -4.80 16.04
C ARG A 391 -6.23 -5.48 14.68
N VAL A 392 -7.39 -5.57 14.03
CA VAL A 392 -7.53 -6.12 12.68
C VAL A 392 -6.74 -5.29 11.68
N VAL A 393 -6.86 -3.95 11.75
CA VAL A 393 -6.08 -3.04 10.89
C VAL A 393 -4.59 -3.19 11.10
N VAL A 394 -4.13 -3.22 12.34
CA VAL A 394 -2.71 -3.46 12.65
C VAL A 394 -2.25 -4.80 12.07
N LEU A 395 -3.03 -5.87 12.23
CA LEU A 395 -2.66 -7.17 11.66
C LEU A 395 -2.63 -7.17 10.13
N PHE A 396 -3.57 -6.46 9.47
CA PHE A 396 -3.55 -6.29 8.02
C PHE A 396 -2.29 -5.54 7.57
N GLU A 397 -1.94 -4.42 8.20
CA GLU A 397 -0.73 -3.68 7.84
C GLU A 397 0.54 -4.51 8.07
N ARG A 398 0.61 -5.29 9.16
CA ARG A 398 1.70 -6.28 9.39
C ARG A 398 1.75 -7.33 8.28
N CYS A 399 0.60 -7.92 7.94
CA CYS A 399 0.50 -8.93 6.90
C CYS A 399 0.98 -8.36 5.56
N LEU A 400 0.56 -7.15 5.20
CA LEU A 400 0.92 -6.50 3.95
C LEU A 400 2.41 -6.14 3.85
N ILE A 401 3.13 -5.99 4.97
CA ILE A 401 4.59 -5.89 4.92
C ILE A 401 5.20 -7.18 4.37
N ALA A 402 4.88 -8.35 4.95
CA ALA A 402 5.41 -9.63 4.49
C ALA A 402 4.84 -10.09 3.14
N CYS A 403 3.58 -9.74 2.89
CA CYS A 403 2.76 -10.24 1.78
C CYS A 403 2.46 -9.17 0.71
N ALA A 404 3.23 -8.09 0.60
CA ALA A 404 2.95 -6.97 -0.30
C ALA A 404 2.77 -7.37 -1.77
N LEU A 405 3.39 -8.47 -2.22
CA LEU A 405 3.33 -8.95 -3.61
C LEU A 405 2.12 -9.84 -3.93
N TYR A 406 1.20 -10.04 -2.96
CA TYR A 406 0.06 -10.94 -3.09
C TYR A 406 -1.26 -10.16 -3.12
N GLU A 407 -1.88 -10.08 -4.30
CA GLU A 407 -3.10 -9.29 -4.54
C GLU A 407 -4.32 -9.69 -3.68
N ASP A 408 -4.39 -10.95 -3.26
CA ASP A 408 -5.47 -11.48 -2.41
C ASP A 408 -5.59 -10.72 -1.09
N PHE A 409 -4.47 -10.41 -0.42
CA PHE A 409 -4.49 -9.77 0.90
C PHE A 409 -4.90 -8.31 0.81
N TRP A 410 -4.41 -7.58 -0.21
CA TRP A 410 -4.85 -6.21 -0.47
C TRP A 410 -6.34 -6.14 -0.78
N THR A 411 -6.85 -7.08 -1.59
CA THR A 411 -8.27 -7.14 -1.93
C THR A 411 -9.11 -7.48 -0.70
N LYS A 412 -8.64 -8.39 0.16
CA LYS A 412 -9.30 -8.72 1.42
C LYS A 412 -9.34 -7.53 2.38
N TYR A 413 -8.23 -6.78 2.47
CA TYR A 413 -8.15 -5.60 3.32
C TYR A 413 -9.06 -4.47 2.83
N ALA A 414 -9.05 -4.18 1.52
CA ALA A 414 -9.96 -3.19 0.92
C ALA A 414 -11.43 -3.51 1.21
N LYS A 415 -11.82 -4.79 1.11
CA LYS A 415 -13.19 -5.24 1.45
C LYS A 415 -13.52 -5.08 2.93
N TYR A 416 -12.56 -5.32 3.82
CA TYR A 416 -12.77 -5.12 5.25
C TYR A 416 -13.00 -3.64 5.58
N ILE A 417 -12.17 -2.75 5.03
CA ILE A 417 -12.25 -1.30 5.26
C ILE A 417 -13.47 -0.65 4.58
N GLU A 418 -14.04 -1.27 3.55
CA GLU A 418 -15.24 -0.76 2.85
C GLU A 418 -16.44 -0.55 3.79
N GLY A 419 -16.55 -1.34 4.86
CA GLY A 419 -17.57 -1.17 5.90
C GLY A 419 -17.35 0.02 6.85
N TYR A 420 -16.18 0.66 6.80
CA TYR A 420 -15.77 1.69 7.76
C TYR A 420 -15.37 3.02 7.10
N SER A 421 -14.52 3.01 6.07
CA SER A 421 -13.93 4.23 5.51
C SER A 421 -13.71 4.13 4.01
N ILE A 422 -14.44 4.94 3.23
CA ILE A 422 -14.26 5.03 1.77
C ILE A 422 -12.85 5.57 1.44
N ASP A 423 -12.36 6.55 2.21
CA ASP A 423 -11.03 7.11 2.01
C ASP A 423 -9.92 6.11 2.37
N GLY A 424 -10.16 5.26 3.38
CA GLY A 424 -9.31 4.14 3.74
C GLY A 424 -9.19 3.13 2.59
N VAL A 425 -10.32 2.72 1.98
CA VAL A 425 -10.31 1.82 0.80
C VAL A 425 -9.50 2.44 -0.36
N ARG A 426 -9.69 3.73 -0.62
CA ARG A 426 -8.92 4.45 -1.64
C ARG A 426 -7.43 4.44 -1.33
N HIS A 427 -7.06 4.67 -0.08
CA HIS A 427 -5.66 4.62 0.35
C HIS A 427 -5.05 3.22 0.14
N VAL A 428 -5.76 2.17 0.54
CA VAL A 428 -5.33 0.77 0.34
C VAL A 428 -5.10 0.47 -1.13
N TYR A 429 -6.04 0.81 -2.01
CA TYR A 429 -5.87 0.59 -3.44
C TYR A 429 -4.72 1.40 -4.04
N LYS A 430 -4.57 2.67 -3.64
CA LYS A 430 -3.48 3.52 -4.10
C LYS A 430 -2.13 2.92 -3.70
N LYS A 431 -1.98 2.52 -2.43
CA LYS A 431 -0.76 1.87 -1.90
C LYS A 431 -0.45 0.58 -2.65
N ALA A 432 -1.46 -0.27 -2.88
CA ALA A 432 -1.28 -1.51 -3.61
C ALA A 432 -0.87 -1.28 -5.08
N CYS A 433 -1.59 -0.42 -5.80
CA CYS A 433 -1.48 -0.28 -7.25
C CYS A 433 -0.35 0.65 -7.71
N THR A 434 0.05 1.62 -6.89
CA THR A 434 1.07 2.62 -7.26
C THR A 434 2.48 2.25 -6.79
N ILE A 435 2.60 1.38 -5.79
CA ILE A 435 3.89 0.99 -5.19
C ILE A 435 4.18 -0.48 -5.49
N HIS A 436 3.35 -1.40 -4.98
CA HIS A 436 3.74 -2.82 -4.90
C HIS A 436 3.31 -3.67 -6.10
N LEU A 437 2.12 -3.42 -6.65
CA LEU A 437 1.45 -4.27 -7.64
C LEU A 437 1.13 -3.49 -8.93
N THR A 438 2.11 -2.73 -9.43
CA THR A 438 1.93 -1.79 -10.54
C THR A 438 1.50 -2.43 -11.87
N LYS A 439 1.85 -3.69 -12.10
CA LYS A 439 1.50 -4.45 -13.32
C LYS A 439 0.43 -5.52 -13.13
N LYS A 440 -0.20 -5.63 -11.94
CA LYS A 440 -1.22 -6.66 -11.67
C LYS A 440 -2.60 -6.16 -12.09
N PRO A 441 -3.22 -6.69 -13.16
CA PRO A 441 -4.42 -6.06 -13.72
C PRO A 441 -5.65 -6.14 -12.81
N ASN A 442 -5.84 -7.25 -12.10
CA ASN A 442 -7.06 -7.51 -11.33
C ASN A 442 -7.32 -6.44 -10.27
N ILE A 443 -6.31 -6.12 -9.46
CA ILE A 443 -6.46 -5.14 -8.38
C ILE A 443 -6.68 -3.71 -8.90
N HIS A 444 -6.05 -3.32 -10.02
CA HIS A 444 -6.30 -2.03 -10.67
C HIS A 444 -7.72 -1.94 -11.24
N LEU A 445 -8.25 -3.04 -11.79
CA LEU A 445 -9.63 -3.10 -12.26
C LEU A 445 -10.65 -2.99 -11.11
N LEU A 446 -10.33 -3.58 -9.95
CA LEU A 446 -11.13 -3.41 -8.73
C LEU A 446 -11.08 -1.96 -8.24
N TRP A 447 -9.90 -1.34 -8.21
CA TRP A 447 -9.75 0.06 -7.84
C TRP A 447 -10.53 0.99 -8.77
N ALA A 448 -10.43 0.81 -10.08
CA ALA A 448 -11.19 1.60 -11.04
C ALA A 448 -12.71 1.41 -10.90
N ALA A 449 -13.16 0.18 -10.60
CA ALA A 449 -14.57 -0.09 -10.33
C ALA A 449 -15.05 0.57 -9.03
N PHE A 450 -14.21 0.56 -7.99
CA PHE A 450 -14.47 1.27 -6.75
C PHE A 450 -14.61 2.77 -6.97
N GLU A 451 -13.67 3.42 -7.67
CA GLU A 451 -13.77 4.87 -7.96
C GLU A 451 -15.00 5.21 -8.82
N GLU A 452 -15.36 4.35 -9.78
CA GLU A 452 -16.59 4.49 -10.55
C GLU A 452 -17.84 4.42 -9.63
N GLN A 453 -17.87 3.48 -8.68
CA GLN A 453 -18.96 3.34 -7.72
C GLN A 453 -19.09 4.56 -6.78
N GLN A 454 -17.96 5.17 -6.41
CA GLN A 454 -17.94 6.40 -5.60
C GLN A 454 -18.23 7.68 -6.43
N GLY A 455 -18.38 7.57 -7.76
CA GLY A 455 -18.65 8.70 -8.65
C GLY A 455 -17.41 9.44 -9.16
N ASN A 456 -16.19 9.00 -8.81
CA ASN A 456 -14.92 9.57 -9.26
C ASN A 456 -14.51 9.07 -10.64
N ILE A 457 -15.32 9.37 -11.66
CA ILE A 457 -15.16 8.80 -13.00
C ILE A 457 -13.84 9.22 -13.67
N ALA A 458 -13.40 10.45 -13.43
CA ALA A 458 -12.12 10.95 -13.95
C ALA A 458 -10.93 10.12 -13.45
N GLU A 459 -10.97 9.72 -12.17
CA GLU A 459 -9.92 8.91 -11.57
C GLU A 459 -9.97 7.48 -12.09
N ALA A 460 -11.16 6.88 -12.20
CA ALA A 460 -11.32 5.57 -12.84
C ALA A 460 -10.74 5.54 -14.27
N ARG A 461 -10.95 6.60 -15.07
CA ARG A 461 -10.32 6.74 -16.39
C ARG A 461 -8.79 6.80 -16.31
N ARG A 462 -8.25 7.60 -15.38
CA ARG A 462 -6.81 7.77 -15.18
C ARG A 462 -6.15 6.43 -14.84
N ILE A 463 -6.74 5.68 -13.91
CA ILE A 463 -6.27 4.36 -13.47
C ILE A 463 -6.21 3.40 -14.65
N LEU A 464 -7.32 3.25 -15.39
CA LEU A 464 -7.37 2.32 -16.51
C LEU A 464 -6.43 2.71 -17.67
N LYS A 465 -6.25 4.01 -17.92
CA LYS A 465 -5.29 4.51 -18.91
C LYS A 465 -3.85 4.21 -18.49
N ALA A 466 -3.52 4.41 -17.22
CA ALA A 466 -2.20 4.08 -16.68
C ALA A 466 -1.93 2.57 -16.73
N LEU A 467 -2.91 1.74 -16.35
CA LEU A 467 -2.80 0.29 -16.42
C LEU A 467 -2.57 -0.21 -17.84
N GLU A 468 -3.26 0.37 -18.83
CA GLU A 468 -3.07 -0.02 -20.23
C GLU A 468 -1.66 0.33 -20.75
N ALA A 469 -1.10 1.46 -20.31
CA ALA A 469 0.28 1.80 -20.63
C ALA A 469 1.28 0.85 -19.95
N ALA A 470 1.02 0.45 -18.70
CA ALA A 470 1.88 -0.44 -17.93
C ALA A 470 1.82 -1.90 -18.41
N VAL A 471 0.66 -2.37 -18.88
CA VAL A 471 0.45 -3.74 -19.39
C VAL A 471 -0.21 -3.69 -20.78
N PRO A 472 0.57 -3.39 -21.84
CA PRO A 472 0.06 -3.34 -23.20
C PRO A 472 -0.49 -4.70 -23.68
N ALA A 473 -1.38 -4.67 -24.66
CA ALA A 473 -2.02 -5.84 -25.30
C ALA A 473 -3.00 -6.65 -24.42
N LEU A 474 -3.32 -6.18 -23.22
CA LEU A 474 -4.30 -6.83 -22.37
C LEU A 474 -5.74 -6.39 -22.70
N ALA A 475 -6.43 -7.18 -23.52
CA ALA A 475 -7.76 -6.82 -24.05
C ALA A 475 -8.82 -6.51 -22.97
N MET A 476 -8.76 -7.17 -21.81
CA MET A 476 -9.70 -6.90 -20.70
C MET A 476 -9.61 -5.45 -20.20
N VAL A 477 -8.44 -4.81 -20.24
CA VAL A 477 -8.25 -3.41 -19.79
C VAL A 477 -8.91 -2.46 -20.78
N ARG A 478 -8.63 -2.61 -22.09
CA ARG A 478 -9.26 -1.82 -23.15
C ARG A 478 -10.78 -1.97 -23.12
N LEU A 479 -11.30 -3.18 -22.95
CA LEU A 479 -12.74 -3.42 -22.83
C LEU A 479 -13.36 -2.78 -21.59
N ARG A 480 -12.64 -2.72 -20.46
CA ARG A 480 -13.11 -2.02 -19.26
C ARG A 480 -13.19 -0.51 -19.50
N ARG A 481 -12.19 0.10 -20.15
CA ARG A 481 -12.21 1.53 -20.55
C ARG A 481 -13.39 1.86 -21.45
N VAL A 482 -13.60 1.06 -22.49
CA VAL A 482 -14.74 1.22 -23.42
C VAL A 482 -16.08 1.09 -22.67
N SER A 483 -16.17 0.13 -21.74
CA SER A 483 -17.40 -0.09 -20.97
C SER A 483 -17.68 1.04 -19.98
N LEU A 484 -16.64 1.64 -19.39
CA LEU A 484 -16.74 2.85 -18.55
C LEU A 484 -17.32 4.01 -19.35
N GLU A 485 -16.72 4.36 -20.49
CA GLU A 485 -17.22 5.46 -21.33
C GLU A 485 -18.65 5.21 -21.80
N ARG A 486 -18.98 3.97 -22.16
CA ARG A 486 -20.33 3.58 -22.56
C ARG A 486 -21.35 3.79 -21.44
N ARG A 487 -21.04 3.41 -20.19
CA ARG A 487 -21.97 3.60 -19.05
C ARG A 487 -22.23 5.06 -18.73
N HIS A 488 -21.26 5.94 -19.02
CA HIS A 488 -21.38 7.38 -18.79
C HIS A 488 -21.81 8.18 -20.03
N GLY A 489 -22.24 7.52 -21.10
CA GLY A 489 -22.80 8.17 -22.30
C GLY A 489 -21.79 8.71 -23.31
N ASN A 490 -20.48 8.53 -23.07
CA ASN A 490 -19.41 8.98 -23.97
C ASN A 490 -19.19 7.97 -25.10
N LEU A 491 -20.19 7.84 -25.98
CA LEU A 491 -20.19 6.84 -27.05
C LEU A 491 -19.13 7.10 -28.12
N GLU A 492 -18.76 8.37 -28.35
CA GLU A 492 -17.71 8.77 -29.29
C GLU A 492 -16.33 8.30 -28.82
N GLU A 493 -16.00 8.55 -27.56
CA GLU A 493 -14.75 8.06 -26.94
C GLU A 493 -14.71 6.53 -26.89
N ALA A 494 -15.83 5.87 -26.56
CA ALA A 494 -15.92 4.42 -26.59
C ALA A 494 -15.65 3.84 -27.99
N GLU A 495 -16.11 4.51 -29.05
CA GLU A 495 -15.81 4.15 -30.44
C GLU A 495 -14.35 4.43 -30.79
N ALA A 496 -13.83 5.61 -30.43
CA ALA A 496 -12.44 6.00 -30.68
C ALA A 496 -11.45 5.00 -30.08
N LEU A 497 -11.68 4.57 -28.83
CA LEU A 497 -10.84 3.59 -28.15
C LEU A 497 -10.79 2.22 -28.86
N LEU A 498 -11.91 1.77 -29.43
CA LEU A 498 -11.96 0.52 -30.19
C LEU A 498 -11.31 0.69 -31.56
N ARG A 499 -11.49 1.83 -32.24
CA ARG A 499 -10.81 2.12 -33.51
C ARG A 499 -9.30 2.19 -33.35
N GLU A 500 -8.83 2.84 -32.28
CA GLU A 500 -7.41 2.88 -31.91
C GLU A 500 -6.89 1.46 -31.69
N ALA A 501 -7.60 0.62 -30.94
CA ALA A 501 -7.21 -0.76 -30.68
C ALA A 501 -7.15 -1.63 -31.95
N ILE A 502 -8.05 -1.40 -32.92
CA ILE A 502 -7.99 -2.04 -34.25
C ILE A 502 -6.75 -1.57 -35.02
N ALA A 503 -6.43 -0.27 -34.97
CA ALA A 503 -5.28 0.29 -35.68
C ALA A 503 -3.94 -0.11 -35.07
N SER A 504 -3.87 -0.28 -33.75
CA SER A 504 -2.65 -0.66 -33.01
C SER A 504 -2.49 -2.17 -32.80
N GLY A 505 -3.44 -2.98 -33.27
CA GLY A 505 -3.45 -4.43 -33.06
C GLY A 505 -2.24 -5.10 -33.72
N LYS A 506 -1.53 -5.95 -32.98
CA LYS A 506 -0.33 -6.65 -33.49
C LYS A 506 -0.69 -7.88 -34.33
N ASN A 507 -1.82 -8.50 -34.00
CA ASN A 507 -2.24 -9.77 -34.57
C ASN A 507 -3.59 -9.61 -35.28
N THR A 508 -3.78 -10.29 -36.40
CA THR A 508 -5.06 -10.29 -37.14
C THR A 508 -6.25 -10.70 -36.27
N SER A 509 -6.08 -11.72 -35.43
CA SER A 509 -7.10 -12.17 -34.48
C SER A 509 -7.50 -11.09 -33.46
N GLU A 510 -6.55 -10.25 -33.02
CA GLU A 510 -6.81 -9.15 -32.09
C GLU A 510 -7.57 -8.00 -32.77
N MET A 511 -7.17 -7.64 -34.00
CA MET A 511 -7.87 -6.65 -34.81
C MET A 511 -9.32 -7.09 -35.10
N SER A 512 -9.50 -8.34 -35.52
CA SER A 512 -10.81 -8.95 -35.75
C SER A 512 -11.67 -8.97 -34.49
N PHE A 513 -11.08 -9.28 -33.33
CA PHE A 513 -11.77 -9.24 -32.05
C PHE A 513 -12.31 -7.84 -31.72
N TYR A 514 -11.49 -6.79 -31.83
CA TYR A 514 -11.95 -5.42 -31.55
C TYR A 514 -12.95 -4.91 -32.59
N ALA A 515 -12.80 -5.28 -33.86
CA ALA A 515 -13.76 -4.96 -34.91
C ALA A 515 -15.15 -5.56 -34.62
N VAL A 516 -15.20 -6.82 -34.16
CA VAL A 516 -16.45 -7.46 -33.73
C VAL A 516 -17.07 -6.72 -32.54
N LYS A 517 -16.27 -6.29 -31.56
CA LYS A 517 -16.78 -5.52 -30.41
C LYS A 517 -17.32 -4.16 -30.82
N LEU A 518 -16.64 -3.47 -31.74
CA LEU A 518 -17.09 -2.19 -32.30
C LEU A 518 -18.39 -2.34 -33.07
N ALA A 519 -18.48 -3.33 -33.96
CA ALA A 519 -19.71 -3.60 -34.71
C ALA A 519 -20.90 -3.91 -33.79
N ARG A 520 -20.69 -4.73 -32.75
CA ARG A 520 -21.72 -5.02 -31.74
C ARG A 520 -22.18 -3.78 -30.99
N GLN A 521 -21.26 -2.88 -30.63
CA GLN A 521 -21.60 -1.61 -29.98
C GLN A 521 -22.42 -0.71 -30.91
N LEU A 522 -21.97 -0.53 -32.16
CA LEU A 522 -22.68 0.28 -33.16
C LEU A 522 -24.09 -0.25 -33.42
N LEU A 523 -24.26 -1.58 -33.49
CA LEU A 523 -25.54 -2.20 -33.72
C LEU A 523 -26.47 -2.12 -32.50
N LYS A 524 -26.04 -2.62 -31.34
CA LYS A 524 -26.93 -2.83 -30.18
C LYS A 524 -27.11 -1.58 -29.32
N VAL A 525 -26.13 -0.66 -29.32
CA VAL A 525 -26.18 0.56 -28.49
C VAL A 525 -26.57 1.76 -29.35
N GLN A 526 -25.88 1.99 -30.46
CA GLN A 526 -26.11 3.15 -31.32
C GLN A 526 -27.18 2.92 -32.41
N ARG A 527 -27.69 1.69 -32.57
CA ARG A 527 -28.70 1.30 -33.58
C ARG A 527 -28.31 1.63 -35.03
N SER A 528 -27.00 1.64 -35.32
CA SER A 528 -26.48 1.96 -36.65
C SER A 528 -26.02 0.70 -37.40
N LEU A 529 -26.94 0.06 -38.12
CA LEU A 529 -26.67 -1.14 -38.92
C LEU A 529 -25.62 -0.88 -40.01
N ALA A 530 -25.76 0.22 -40.75
CA ALA A 530 -24.87 0.56 -41.86
C ALA A 530 -23.42 0.76 -41.39
N LYS A 531 -23.20 1.45 -40.27
CA LYS A 531 -21.85 1.63 -39.71
C LYS A 531 -21.27 0.32 -39.20
N ALA A 532 -22.08 -0.51 -38.53
CA ALA A 532 -21.64 -1.81 -38.03
C ALA A 532 -21.25 -2.77 -39.17
N ARG A 533 -22.04 -2.81 -40.25
CA ARG A 533 -21.74 -3.55 -41.48
C ARG A 533 -20.43 -3.08 -42.10
N LYS A 534 -20.25 -1.77 -42.25
CA LYS A 534 -19.03 -1.17 -42.80
C LYS A 534 -17.77 -1.59 -42.01
N VAL A 535 -17.83 -1.54 -40.67
CA VAL A 535 -16.70 -1.95 -39.81
C VAL A 535 -16.33 -3.43 -40.01
N LEU A 536 -17.33 -4.33 -40.10
CA LEU A 536 -17.05 -5.75 -40.32
C LEU A 536 -16.49 -6.03 -41.72
N LEU A 537 -16.98 -5.35 -42.76
CA LEU A 537 -16.45 -5.48 -44.11
C LEU A 537 -15.01 -4.98 -44.19
N GLU A 538 -14.70 -3.81 -43.61
CA GLU A 538 -13.33 -3.29 -43.53
C GLU A 538 -12.38 -4.25 -42.78
N ALA A 539 -12.89 -4.95 -41.76
CA ALA A 539 -12.11 -5.95 -41.03
C ALA A 539 -11.88 -7.23 -41.88
N ILE A 540 -12.88 -7.67 -42.64
CA ILE A 540 -12.75 -8.81 -43.58
C ILE A 540 -11.75 -8.50 -44.68
N ASP A 541 -11.77 -7.29 -45.24
CA ASP A 541 -10.84 -6.89 -46.31
C ASP A 541 -9.39 -6.83 -45.83
N LYS A 542 -9.18 -6.55 -44.54
CA LYS A 542 -7.86 -6.52 -43.89
C LYS A 542 -7.45 -7.87 -43.31
N ASP A 543 -8.33 -8.87 -43.33
CA ASP A 543 -8.07 -10.18 -42.75
C ASP A 543 -6.96 -10.90 -43.52
N GLN A 544 -5.98 -11.39 -42.78
CA GLN A 544 -4.83 -12.12 -43.31
C GLN A 544 -4.75 -13.48 -42.62
N LYS A 545 -4.13 -14.46 -43.29
CA LYS A 545 -4.08 -15.84 -42.79
C LYS A 545 -3.63 -15.93 -41.31
N PRO A 546 -4.31 -16.73 -40.46
CA PRO A 546 -5.50 -17.53 -40.76
C PRO A 546 -6.78 -16.68 -40.80
N PHE A 547 -7.59 -16.87 -41.84
CA PHE A 547 -8.85 -16.15 -42.02
C PHE A 547 -9.84 -16.48 -40.89
N ASP A 548 -10.39 -15.46 -40.24
CA ASP A 548 -11.24 -15.63 -39.06
C ASP A 548 -12.72 -15.78 -39.44
N ALA A 549 -13.24 -17.01 -39.32
CA ALA A 549 -14.65 -17.31 -39.53
C ALA A 549 -15.59 -16.48 -38.63
N LYS A 550 -15.10 -15.98 -37.48
CA LYS A 550 -15.92 -15.17 -36.54
C LYS A 550 -16.37 -13.85 -37.14
N LEU A 551 -15.61 -13.25 -38.06
CA LEU A 551 -16.02 -12.00 -38.72
C LEU A 551 -17.27 -12.22 -39.56
N TYR A 552 -17.26 -13.27 -40.37
CA TYR A 552 -18.39 -13.68 -41.21
C TYR A 552 -19.60 -14.11 -40.36
N LEU A 553 -19.38 -14.82 -39.26
CA LEU A 553 -20.44 -15.19 -38.33
C LEU A 553 -21.11 -13.96 -37.70
N ASN A 554 -20.32 -12.97 -37.25
CA ASN A 554 -20.88 -11.75 -36.67
C ASN A 554 -21.55 -10.86 -37.71
N LEU A 555 -21.07 -10.87 -38.97
CA LEU A 555 -21.74 -10.19 -40.07
C LEU A 555 -23.10 -10.84 -40.38
N LEU A 556 -23.15 -12.18 -40.41
CA LEU A 556 -24.40 -12.92 -40.57
C LEU A 556 -25.37 -12.63 -39.41
N GLU A 557 -24.90 -12.71 -38.16
CA GLU A 557 -25.71 -12.36 -36.97
C GLU A 557 -26.26 -10.93 -37.05
N LEU A 558 -25.49 -10.00 -37.62
CA LEU A 558 -25.90 -8.61 -37.82
C LEU A 558 -27.07 -8.53 -38.80
N GLU A 559 -27.01 -9.21 -39.95
CA GLU A 559 -28.09 -9.18 -40.95
C GLU A 559 -29.35 -9.92 -40.46
N TYR A 560 -29.17 -11.04 -39.75
CA TYR A 560 -30.27 -11.78 -39.11
C TYR A 560 -30.97 -11.01 -37.99
N SER A 561 -30.32 -9.99 -37.41
CA SER A 561 -30.92 -9.21 -36.34
C SER A 561 -32.02 -8.25 -36.82
N GLY A 562 -32.11 -8.02 -38.12
CA GLY A 562 -33.20 -7.27 -38.76
C GLY A 562 -34.36 -8.16 -39.20
N ASP A 563 -35.22 -7.63 -40.07
CA ASP A 563 -36.28 -8.43 -40.69
C ASP A 563 -35.64 -9.38 -41.72
N VAL A 564 -35.81 -10.67 -41.49
CA VAL A 564 -35.22 -11.75 -42.28
C VAL A 564 -35.69 -11.74 -43.74
N GLN A 565 -36.93 -11.30 -44.00
CA GLN A 565 -37.48 -11.25 -45.36
C GLN A 565 -36.96 -10.01 -46.11
N GLN A 566 -36.84 -8.87 -45.41
CA GLN A 566 -36.29 -7.66 -46.02
C GLN A 566 -34.78 -7.77 -46.25
N ASN A 567 -34.08 -8.45 -45.36
CA ASN A 567 -32.63 -8.65 -45.44
C ASN A 567 -32.23 -9.93 -46.19
N GLU A 568 -33.15 -10.67 -46.82
CA GLU A 568 -32.86 -11.94 -47.52
C GLU A 568 -31.67 -11.79 -48.49
N VAL A 569 -31.65 -10.69 -49.26
CA VAL A 569 -30.57 -10.40 -50.24
C VAL A 569 -29.22 -10.19 -49.55
N ASP A 570 -29.19 -9.40 -48.48
CA ASP A 570 -27.96 -9.11 -47.73
C ASP A 570 -27.45 -10.36 -46.97
N ILE A 571 -28.36 -11.18 -46.44
CA ILE A 571 -28.05 -12.46 -45.78
C ILE A 571 -27.42 -13.44 -46.77
N LEU A 572 -28.03 -13.60 -47.95
CA LEU A 572 -27.49 -14.46 -49.01
C LEU A 572 -26.14 -13.95 -49.50
N ALA A 573 -25.97 -12.64 -49.67
CA ALA A 573 -24.68 -12.05 -50.01
C ALA A 573 -23.59 -12.32 -48.95
N CYS A 574 -23.95 -12.39 -47.66
CA CYS A 574 -23.02 -12.78 -46.59
C CYS A 574 -22.60 -14.24 -46.69
N PHE A 575 -23.55 -15.16 -46.95
CA PHE A 575 -23.25 -16.56 -47.19
C PHE A 575 -22.36 -16.75 -48.41
N ASP A 576 -22.70 -16.12 -49.53
CA ASP A 576 -21.93 -16.21 -50.79
C ASP A 576 -20.51 -15.68 -50.61
N ARG A 577 -20.36 -14.56 -49.90
CA ARG A 577 -19.05 -14.01 -49.55
C ARG A 577 -18.24 -15.00 -48.72
N ALA A 578 -18.83 -15.60 -47.68
CA ALA A 578 -18.16 -16.60 -46.85
C ALA A 578 -17.73 -17.84 -47.65
N LEU A 579 -18.57 -18.32 -48.58
CA LEU A 579 -18.28 -19.48 -49.43
C LEU A 579 -17.18 -19.20 -50.47
N SER A 580 -17.16 -17.99 -51.03
CA SER A 580 -16.12 -17.54 -51.98
C SER A 580 -14.79 -17.17 -51.32
N SER A 581 -14.77 -17.06 -49.99
CA SER A 581 -13.58 -16.63 -49.24
C SER A 581 -12.52 -17.73 -49.14
N PRO A 582 -11.28 -17.38 -48.75
CA PRO A 582 -10.21 -18.35 -48.53
C PRO A 582 -10.28 -19.02 -47.14
N LEU A 583 -11.46 -19.02 -46.50
CA LEU A 583 -11.70 -19.71 -45.22
C LEU A 583 -11.38 -21.21 -45.31
N PRO A 584 -11.01 -21.85 -44.18
CA PRO A 584 -10.85 -23.29 -44.12
C PRO A 584 -12.07 -24.05 -44.66
N LEU A 585 -11.84 -25.19 -45.31
CA LEU A 585 -12.90 -25.95 -45.98
C LEU A 585 -14.01 -26.38 -45.00
N ASP A 586 -13.66 -26.79 -43.78
CA ASP A 586 -14.64 -27.13 -42.74
C ASP A 586 -15.51 -25.92 -42.32
N SER A 587 -14.92 -24.72 -42.24
CA SER A 587 -15.68 -23.50 -41.96
C SER A 587 -16.63 -23.16 -43.10
N ARG A 588 -16.16 -23.22 -44.36
CA ARG A 588 -17.00 -22.99 -45.54
C ARG A 588 -18.14 -24.01 -45.65
N LEU A 589 -17.87 -25.28 -45.29
CA LEU A 589 -18.89 -26.32 -45.24
C LEU A 589 -19.98 -25.99 -44.21
N THR A 590 -19.58 -25.50 -43.03
CA THR A 590 -20.52 -25.04 -41.99
C THR A 590 -21.38 -23.87 -42.48
N PHE A 591 -20.79 -22.89 -43.18
CA PHE A 591 -21.56 -21.79 -43.80
C PHE A 591 -22.50 -22.27 -44.90
N SER A 592 -22.07 -23.24 -45.70
CA SER A 592 -22.89 -23.84 -46.76
C SER A 592 -24.10 -24.57 -46.18
N GLN A 593 -23.91 -25.34 -45.11
CA GLN A 593 -24.99 -25.99 -44.38
C GLN A 593 -26.00 -24.96 -43.85
N ARG A 594 -25.52 -23.90 -43.19
CA ARG A 594 -26.38 -22.83 -42.67
C ARG A 594 -27.14 -22.07 -43.76
N LYS A 595 -26.55 -21.90 -44.95
CA LYS A 595 -27.22 -21.29 -46.13
C LYS A 595 -28.40 -22.16 -46.59
N VAL A 596 -28.23 -23.48 -46.61
CA VAL A 596 -29.31 -24.44 -46.96
C VAL A 596 -30.41 -24.41 -45.91
N GLU A 597 -30.06 -24.46 -44.62
CA GLU A 597 -31.02 -24.35 -43.51
C GLU A 597 -31.82 -23.05 -43.60
N PHE A 598 -31.15 -21.92 -43.85
CA PHE A 598 -31.80 -20.62 -44.01
C PHE A 598 -32.82 -20.59 -45.16
N LEU A 599 -32.42 -21.06 -46.34
CA LEU A 599 -33.30 -21.09 -47.52
C LEU A 599 -34.44 -22.10 -47.36
N GLN A 600 -34.25 -23.15 -46.56
CA GLN A 600 -35.28 -24.13 -46.23
C GLN A 600 -36.35 -23.55 -45.29
N ASP A 601 -35.94 -22.73 -44.32
CA ASP A 601 -36.82 -22.16 -43.30
C ASP A 601 -37.50 -20.87 -43.77
N PHE A 602 -36.79 -20.01 -44.50
CA PHE A 602 -37.21 -18.64 -44.81
C PHE A 602 -37.17 -18.29 -46.32
N GLY A 603 -36.70 -19.21 -47.17
CA GLY A 603 -36.48 -18.92 -48.60
C GLY A 603 -37.78 -18.63 -49.35
N SER A 604 -37.74 -17.59 -50.19
CA SER A 604 -38.85 -17.20 -51.07
C SER A 604 -38.89 -17.96 -52.41
N ASP A 605 -37.77 -18.60 -52.82
CA ASP A 605 -37.62 -19.28 -54.11
C ASP A 605 -36.91 -20.64 -53.96
N ILE A 606 -37.63 -21.71 -54.36
CA ILE A 606 -37.14 -23.09 -54.31
C ILE A 606 -35.91 -23.32 -55.21
N ASN A 607 -35.76 -22.56 -56.30
CA ASN A 607 -34.62 -22.71 -57.20
C ASN A 607 -33.31 -22.29 -56.52
N LYS A 608 -33.36 -21.29 -55.62
CA LYS A 608 -32.21 -20.88 -54.81
C LYS A 608 -31.80 -21.98 -53.83
N LEU A 609 -32.78 -22.67 -53.22
CA LEU A 609 -32.53 -23.80 -52.32
C LEU A 609 -31.86 -24.97 -53.04
N VAL A 610 -32.38 -25.37 -54.21
CA VAL A 610 -31.79 -26.45 -55.03
C VAL A 610 -30.35 -26.10 -55.42
N THR A 611 -30.10 -24.87 -55.85
CA THR A 611 -28.76 -24.40 -56.21
C THR A 611 -27.80 -24.45 -55.00
N ALA A 612 -28.25 -23.98 -53.83
CA ALA A 612 -27.44 -24.02 -52.60
C ALA A 612 -27.15 -25.46 -52.15
N TYR A 613 -28.09 -26.40 -52.34
CA TYR A 613 -27.89 -27.82 -52.04
C TYR A 613 -26.86 -28.45 -52.98
N ASP A 614 -26.89 -28.13 -54.27
CA ASP A 614 -25.89 -28.59 -55.24
C ASP A 614 -24.49 -28.05 -54.92
N GLU A 615 -24.38 -26.78 -54.52
CA GLU A 615 -23.13 -26.19 -54.02
C GLU A 615 -22.61 -26.91 -52.77
N HIS A 616 -23.50 -27.24 -51.82
CA HIS A 616 -23.15 -27.98 -50.61
C HIS A 616 -22.61 -29.38 -50.92
N GLN A 617 -23.26 -30.11 -51.82
CA GLN A 617 -22.83 -31.45 -52.23
C GLN A 617 -21.46 -31.44 -52.93
N LYS A 618 -21.14 -30.38 -53.68
CA LYS A 618 -19.80 -30.21 -54.26
C LYS A 618 -18.75 -30.02 -53.17
N LEU A 619 -18.99 -29.14 -52.21
CA LEU A 619 -18.09 -28.88 -51.09
C LEU A 619 -17.86 -30.12 -50.19
N LEU A 620 -18.91 -30.93 -49.97
CA LEU A 620 -18.79 -32.21 -49.25
C LEU A 620 -17.83 -33.17 -49.94
N LYS A 621 -17.99 -33.36 -51.26
CA LYS A 621 -17.12 -34.22 -52.06
C LYS A 621 -15.67 -33.74 -52.07
N GLU A 622 -15.47 -32.42 -52.14
CA GLU A 622 -14.14 -31.81 -52.02
C GLU A 622 -13.51 -32.11 -50.65
N ASN A 623 -14.28 -31.99 -49.56
CA ASN A 623 -13.78 -32.27 -48.20
C ASN A 623 -13.44 -33.75 -48.00
N GLU A 624 -14.30 -34.67 -48.46
CA GLU A 624 -14.03 -36.11 -48.43
C GLU A 624 -12.76 -36.46 -49.22
N SER A 625 -12.56 -35.83 -50.38
CA SER A 625 -11.36 -36.04 -51.20
C SER A 625 -10.08 -35.51 -50.52
N ALA A 626 -10.18 -34.39 -49.80
CA ALA A 626 -9.07 -33.82 -49.04
C ALA A 626 -8.71 -34.69 -47.82
N LYS A 627 -9.71 -35.20 -47.08
CA LYS A 627 -9.51 -36.12 -45.95
C LYS A 627 -8.86 -37.44 -46.39
N ARG A 628 -9.35 -38.05 -47.49
CA ARG A 628 -8.74 -39.27 -48.07
C ARG A 628 -7.30 -39.06 -48.53
N LYS A 629 -6.91 -37.85 -48.95
CA LYS A 629 -5.51 -37.53 -49.29
C LYS A 629 -4.63 -37.33 -48.06
N ALA A 630 -5.18 -36.84 -46.95
CA ALA A 630 -4.47 -36.69 -45.69
C ALA A 630 -4.29 -38.02 -44.94
N GLU A 631 -5.19 -38.98 -45.12
CA GLU A 631 -5.11 -40.33 -44.51
C GLU A 631 -4.17 -41.30 -45.25
N ASN A 632 -3.86 -41.03 -46.52
CA ASN A 632 -3.00 -41.88 -47.37
C ASN A 632 -1.56 -41.32 -47.53
N GLY A 633 -1.18 -40.34 -46.72
CA GLY A 633 0.12 -39.63 -46.76
C GLY A 633 0.91 -39.79 -45.47
#